data_AF-A0A8H5B1W4-F1
#
_entry.id   AF-A0A8H5B1W4-F1
#
_cell.length_a   1.000
_cell.length_b   1.000
_cell.length_c   1.000
_cell.angle_alpha   90.00
_cell.angle_beta   90.00
_cell.angle_gamma   90.00
#
_symmetry.space_group_name_H-M   'P 1'
#
loop_
_entity.id
_entity.type
_entity.pdbx_description
1 polymer ?
#
loop_
_entity_poly.entity_id
_entity_poly.type
_entity_poly.pdbx_seq_one_letter_code
_entity_poly.pdbx_strand_id
1 'polypeptide(L)'
;MSVQFINNLNGRENGAAHAHDHSDGHTHSHDGPGDHGHTHEVLEHAGKYHERDLPDYSQRNFEERGFTVGIGGPVGSGKTALTLELCRRLRKELNLATVTNDIFTREDQEFLIKNKALPAERILAIETGGCPHAAIREDISANMGALETLQAKFNCQILFVESGGDNLAANYSRELADYIIYVIDVSGGDKIPRKGGPGISQSDLLVINKIDLAPYVGASLEVMDRDSKLMRGDGPTVFTSVREGKGVEDVISLILAAWRTAGSPGKAGAVGDTE
;
A
#
# COMPACT_ATOMS: atom_id res chain seq x y z
N MET A 1 36.09 18.65 0.57
CA MET A 1 35.42 19.89 1.02
C MET A 1 34.46 19.52 2.13
N SER A 2 34.91 19.64 3.38
CA SER A 2 34.11 19.42 4.58
C SER A 2 33.56 20.76 5.06
N VAL A 3 32.24 20.85 5.25
CA VAL A 3 31.61 22.04 5.82
C VAL A 3 31.40 21.80 7.31
N GLN A 4 32.06 22.66 8.10
CA GLN A 4 32.03 22.68 9.55
C GLN A 4 30.71 23.26 10.07
N PHE A 5 30.17 22.63 11.09
CA PHE A 5 29.12 23.15 11.95
C PHE A 5 29.63 24.39 12.72
N ILE A 6 28.86 25.46 12.70
CA ILE A 6 29.03 26.61 13.61
C ILE A 6 27.83 26.63 14.55
N ASN A 7 28.12 26.46 15.84
CA ASN A 7 27.22 26.71 16.95
C ASN A 7 28.03 27.47 18.01
N ASN A 8 27.57 28.65 18.42
CA ASN A 8 28.09 29.47 19.54
C ASN A 8 27.28 30.80 19.56
N LEU A 9 26.85 31.44 20.65
CA LEU A 9 27.22 31.54 22.08
C LEU A 9 25.99 32.15 22.81
N ASN A 10 25.52 31.63 23.95
CA ASN A 10 25.95 31.84 25.37
C ASN A 10 25.50 33.14 26.08
N GLY A 11 24.97 32.95 27.29
CA GLY A 11 24.88 33.90 28.42
C GLY A 11 23.73 33.51 29.37
N ARG A 12 23.94 32.64 30.40
CA ARG A 12 24.18 32.93 31.85
C ARG A 12 23.13 33.87 32.48
N GLU A 13 22.54 33.67 33.66
CA GLU A 13 22.81 32.86 34.86
C GLU A 13 21.58 32.90 35.82
N ASN A 14 21.42 31.86 36.65
CA ASN A 14 20.84 31.76 38.02
C ASN A 14 19.62 32.58 38.51
N GLY A 15 18.67 31.89 39.15
CA GLY A 15 17.80 32.47 40.19
C GLY A 15 16.58 31.63 40.54
N ALA A 16 16.45 31.23 41.81
CA ALA A 16 15.46 30.29 42.33
C ALA A 16 14.07 30.89 42.62
N ALA A 17 13.14 29.95 42.85
CA ALA A 17 11.70 30.04 43.13
C ALA A 17 11.22 31.14 44.10
N HIS A 18 10.02 31.67 43.82
CA HIS A 18 9.03 32.07 44.82
C HIS A 18 7.60 31.84 44.28
N ALA A 19 6.81 31.07 45.02
CA ALA A 19 5.36 31.07 44.93
C ALA A 19 4.81 32.23 45.77
N HIS A 20 3.66 32.81 45.39
CA HIS A 20 2.50 32.99 46.26
C HIS A 20 1.30 33.52 45.47
N ASP A 21 0.16 32.99 45.90
CA ASP A 21 -1.23 33.17 45.53
C ASP A 21 -1.72 34.62 45.74
N HIS A 22 -2.71 35.06 44.95
CA HIS A 22 -3.90 35.79 45.41
C HIS A 22 -4.84 36.12 44.24
N SER A 23 -6.09 35.72 44.44
CA SER A 23 -7.32 36.04 43.74
C SER A 23 -7.52 37.53 43.41
N ASP A 24 -8.04 37.84 42.22
CA ASP A 24 -9.25 38.67 42.07
C ASP A 24 -9.82 38.59 40.65
N GLY A 25 -11.15 38.59 40.59
CA GLY A 25 -11.92 38.22 39.40
C GLY A 25 -11.99 39.31 38.34
N HIS A 26 -12.01 38.86 37.09
CA HIS A 26 -12.61 39.58 35.98
C HIS A 26 -13.42 38.62 35.10
N THR A 27 -14.72 38.87 35.10
CA THR A 27 -15.71 38.29 34.20
C THR A 27 -15.45 38.80 32.77
N HIS A 28 -15.19 37.90 31.83
CA HIS A 28 -15.23 38.21 30.41
C HIS A 28 -16.42 37.49 29.77
N SER A 29 -17.36 38.32 29.33
CA SER A 29 -18.53 38.02 28.51
C SER A 29 -18.11 37.43 27.16
N HIS A 30 -18.67 36.27 26.82
CA HIS A 30 -18.61 35.72 25.46
C HIS A 30 -19.76 36.30 24.63
N ASP A 31 -19.47 37.37 23.87
CA ASP A 31 -20.32 37.83 22.78
C ASP A 31 -19.83 37.23 21.45
N GLY A 32 -20.73 36.54 20.74
CA GLY A 32 -20.63 36.30 19.29
C GLY A 32 -20.50 34.84 18.83
N PRO A 33 -21.54 34.26 18.17
CA PRO A 33 -21.46 32.94 17.56
C PRO A 33 -20.75 33.04 16.21
N GLY A 34 -19.43 32.91 16.22
CA GLY A 34 -18.66 32.57 15.03
C GLY A 34 -18.62 31.06 14.90
N ASP A 35 -19.72 30.48 14.42
CA ASP A 35 -19.77 29.07 14.03
C ASP A 35 -18.77 28.87 12.88
N HIS A 36 -17.56 28.42 13.23
CA HIS A 36 -16.58 27.96 12.26
C HIS A 36 -17.15 26.67 11.66
N GLY A 37 -17.92 26.84 10.58
CA GLY A 37 -18.49 25.78 9.78
C GLY A 37 -17.40 24.92 9.16
N HIS A 38 -16.82 24.01 9.95
CA HIS A 38 -16.23 22.80 9.43
C HIS A 38 -17.41 21.95 8.97
N THR A 39 -17.73 22.03 7.68
CA THR A 39 -18.53 21.01 7.02
C THR A 39 -17.69 19.73 7.08
N HIS A 40 -17.80 18.99 8.18
CA HIS A 40 -17.44 17.59 8.17
C HIS A 40 -18.43 16.95 7.20
N GLU A 41 -18.01 16.67 5.97
CA GLU A 41 -18.68 15.66 5.18
C GLU A 41 -18.62 14.39 6.01
N VAL A 42 -19.72 14.09 6.69
CA VAL A 42 -19.91 12.81 7.35
C VAL A 42 -20.02 11.83 6.20
N LEU A 43 -18.90 11.20 5.86
CA LEU A 43 -18.88 10.08 4.92
C LEU A 43 -19.81 9.02 5.50
N GLU A 44 -20.99 8.85 4.89
CA GLU A 44 -22.00 7.91 5.39
C GLU A 44 -21.49 6.46 5.39
N HIS A 45 -20.46 6.16 4.59
CA HIS A 45 -19.80 4.86 4.55
C HIS A 45 -18.35 4.96 4.07
N ALA A 46 -17.55 3.95 4.39
CA ALA A 46 -16.13 3.88 4.03
C ALA A 46 -15.86 3.43 2.58
N GLY A 47 -16.76 3.73 1.63
CA GLY A 47 -16.79 3.16 0.27
C GLY A 47 -17.54 1.82 0.17
N LYS A 48 -18.01 1.44 -1.04
CA LYS A 48 -18.59 0.12 -1.34
C LYS A 48 -17.90 -0.50 -2.54
N TYR A 49 -17.77 -1.82 -2.55
CA TYR A 49 -17.06 -2.55 -3.61
C TYR A 49 -17.66 -2.32 -5.00
N HIS A 50 -18.98 -2.33 -5.14
CA HIS A 50 -19.66 -2.11 -6.42
C HIS A 50 -19.60 -0.67 -6.92
N GLU A 51 -19.25 0.28 -6.06
CA GLU A 51 -19.12 1.71 -6.38
C GLU A 51 -17.66 2.11 -6.61
N ARG A 52 -16.72 1.15 -6.58
CA ARG A 52 -15.30 1.42 -6.84
C ARG A 52 -15.08 1.82 -8.28
N ASP A 53 -14.05 2.64 -8.50
CA ASP A 53 -13.55 2.88 -9.84
C ASP A 53 -13.06 1.56 -10.45
N LEU A 54 -13.47 1.28 -11.68
CA LEU A 54 -13.01 0.14 -12.46
C LEU A 54 -11.97 0.62 -13.48
N PRO A 55 -11.00 -0.22 -13.86
CA PRO A 55 -10.07 0.14 -14.92
C PRO A 55 -10.82 0.30 -16.25
N ASP A 56 -10.61 1.43 -16.93
CA ASP A 56 -11.07 1.65 -18.31
C ASP A 56 -9.92 1.34 -19.27
N TYR A 57 -10.03 0.22 -19.98
CA TYR A 57 -9.00 -0.20 -20.94
C TYR A 57 -9.14 0.48 -22.31
N SER A 58 -10.20 1.24 -22.58
CA SER A 58 -10.44 1.84 -23.90
C SER A 58 -9.34 2.81 -24.34
N GLN A 59 -8.70 3.47 -23.37
CA GLN A 59 -7.58 4.40 -23.59
C GLN A 59 -6.22 3.83 -23.13
N ARG A 60 -6.16 2.57 -22.68
CA ARG A 60 -4.91 2.00 -22.16
C ARG A 60 -4.03 1.49 -23.30
N ASN A 61 -2.85 2.08 -23.43
CA ASN A 61 -1.78 1.58 -24.28
C ASN A 61 -0.84 0.66 -23.48
N PHE A 62 -0.94 -0.65 -23.70
CA PHE A 62 -0.10 -1.63 -23.00
C PHE A 62 1.34 -1.74 -23.54
N GLU A 63 1.64 -1.12 -24.69
CA GLU A 63 3.02 -1.02 -25.19
C GLU A 63 3.83 0.00 -24.36
N GLU A 64 3.20 1.10 -23.93
CA GLU A 64 3.82 2.11 -23.07
C GLU A 64 4.03 1.62 -21.64
N ARG A 65 3.08 0.82 -21.13
CA ARG A 65 3.15 0.24 -19.79
C ARG A 65 2.31 -1.03 -19.68
N GLY A 66 2.95 -2.14 -19.31
CA GLY A 66 2.28 -3.43 -19.11
C GLY A 66 1.23 -3.38 -18.00
N PHE A 67 0.49 -4.49 -17.86
CA PHE A 67 -0.59 -4.59 -16.88
C PHE A 67 -0.05 -4.41 -15.46
N THR A 68 -0.50 -3.35 -14.79
CA THR A 68 0.08 -2.92 -13.52
C THR A 68 -0.77 -3.41 -12.34
N VAL A 69 -0.14 -4.14 -11.43
CA VAL A 69 -0.76 -4.66 -10.21
C VAL A 69 -0.22 -3.88 -9.01
N GLY A 70 -1.09 -3.14 -8.35
CA GLY A 70 -0.79 -2.43 -7.10
C GLY A 70 -0.93 -3.34 -5.89
N ILE A 71 0.05 -3.34 -4.99
CA ILE A 71 0.06 -4.11 -3.74
C ILE A 71 0.19 -3.13 -2.58
N GLY A 72 -0.94 -2.79 -1.97
CA GLY A 72 -1.05 -1.80 -0.89
C GLY A 72 -1.40 -2.41 0.46
N GLY A 73 -1.28 -1.63 1.53
CA GLY A 73 -1.66 -2.06 2.87
C GLY A 73 -0.75 -1.59 4.02
N PRO A 74 -1.12 -1.88 5.28
CA PRO A 74 -0.38 -1.49 6.47
C PRO A 74 1.07 -1.91 6.52
N VAL A 75 1.86 -1.11 7.24
CA VAL A 75 3.23 -1.46 7.62
C VAL A 75 3.21 -2.83 8.28
N GLY A 76 4.07 -3.73 7.82
CA GLY A 76 4.20 -5.07 8.37
C GLY A 76 3.11 -6.07 7.97
N SER A 77 2.12 -5.71 7.14
CA SER A 77 1.05 -6.65 6.71
C SER A 77 1.55 -7.82 5.83
N GLY A 78 2.75 -7.69 5.27
CA GLY A 78 3.41 -8.71 4.45
C GLY A 78 3.31 -8.47 2.94
N LYS A 79 3.20 -7.20 2.52
CA LYS A 79 3.23 -6.78 1.10
C LYS A 79 4.48 -7.30 0.39
N THR A 80 5.67 -6.96 0.87
CA THR A 80 6.96 -7.43 0.31
C THR A 80 7.06 -8.95 0.24
N ALA A 81 6.54 -9.65 1.25
CA ALA A 81 6.51 -11.12 1.25
C ALA A 81 5.58 -11.67 0.17
N LEU A 82 4.40 -11.05 -0.03
CA LEU A 82 3.50 -11.42 -1.11
C LEU A 82 4.13 -11.10 -2.47
N THR A 83 4.71 -9.92 -2.65
CA THR A 83 5.44 -9.51 -3.87
C THR A 83 6.53 -10.52 -4.23
N LEU A 84 7.34 -10.95 -3.25
CA LEU A 84 8.36 -11.98 -3.42
C LEU A 84 7.77 -13.28 -3.98
N GLU A 85 6.72 -13.79 -3.35
CA GLU A 85 6.12 -15.07 -3.72
C GLU A 85 5.38 -15.01 -5.07
N LEU A 86 4.77 -13.88 -5.40
CA LEU A 86 4.21 -13.62 -6.73
C LEU A 86 5.29 -13.64 -7.80
N CYS A 87 6.41 -12.93 -7.58
CA CYS A 87 7.53 -12.93 -8.52
C CYS A 87 8.07 -14.33 -8.73
N ARG A 88 8.36 -15.08 -7.65
CA ARG A 88 8.97 -16.41 -7.74
C ARG A 88 8.12 -17.41 -8.51
N ARG A 89 6.81 -17.38 -8.31
CA ARG A 89 5.86 -18.29 -8.98
C ARG A 89 5.61 -17.90 -10.44
N LEU A 90 5.51 -16.61 -10.74
CA LEU A 90 5.12 -16.15 -12.09
C LEU A 90 6.30 -15.97 -13.05
N ARG A 91 7.51 -15.69 -12.57
CA ARG A 91 8.70 -15.37 -13.40
C ARG A 91 9.12 -16.46 -14.39
N LYS A 92 8.66 -17.69 -14.22
CA LYS A 92 8.94 -18.82 -15.13
C LYS A 92 8.04 -18.84 -16.37
N GLU A 93 6.90 -18.16 -16.32
CA GLU A 93 5.91 -18.19 -17.38
C GLU A 93 5.66 -16.80 -17.96
N LEU A 94 5.82 -15.77 -17.13
CA LEU A 94 5.53 -14.39 -17.50
C LEU A 94 6.77 -13.51 -17.46
N ASN A 95 6.74 -12.48 -18.30
CA ASN A 95 7.69 -11.39 -18.29
C ASN A 95 7.26 -10.34 -17.25
N LEU A 96 8.01 -10.19 -16.16
CA LEU A 96 7.67 -9.28 -15.06
C LEU A 96 8.84 -8.42 -14.58
N ALA A 97 8.47 -7.30 -13.96
CA ALA A 97 9.33 -6.42 -13.20
C ALA A 97 8.54 -5.78 -12.04
N THR A 98 9.25 -5.22 -11.07
CA THR A 98 8.66 -4.69 -9.83
C THR A 98 9.22 -3.31 -9.49
N VAL A 99 8.35 -2.43 -9.01
CA VAL A 99 8.69 -1.19 -8.33
C VAL A 99 8.30 -1.31 -6.86
N THR A 100 9.20 -1.02 -5.94
CA THR A 100 8.91 -0.94 -4.50
C THR A 100 8.97 0.50 -4.04
N ASN A 101 8.06 0.90 -3.16
CA ASN A 101 8.07 2.22 -2.54
C ASN A 101 8.38 2.08 -1.05
N ASP A 102 9.26 2.92 -0.55
CA ASP A 102 9.45 3.11 0.89
C ASP A 102 9.72 4.59 1.17
N ILE A 103 9.61 5.03 2.42
CA ILE A 103 9.68 6.47 2.73
C ILE A 103 11.11 6.99 2.54
N PHE A 104 12.09 6.32 3.13
CA PHE A 104 13.47 6.80 3.19
C PHE A 104 14.53 5.71 2.94
N THR A 105 14.12 4.48 2.62
CA THR A 105 15.04 3.36 2.45
C THR A 105 14.81 2.61 1.14
N ARG A 106 15.66 1.62 0.88
CA ARG A 106 15.49 0.66 -0.22
C ARG A 106 15.34 -0.76 0.29
N GLU A 107 14.99 -0.93 1.56
CA GLU A 107 14.98 -2.23 2.24
C GLU A 107 14.08 -3.25 1.52
N ASP A 108 12.92 -2.83 1.02
CA ASP A 108 12.03 -3.72 0.26
C ASP A 108 12.64 -4.19 -1.06
N GLN A 109 13.29 -3.30 -1.82
CA GLN A 109 14.03 -3.68 -3.04
C GLN A 109 15.18 -4.64 -2.70
N GLU A 110 15.99 -4.27 -1.70
CA GLU A 110 17.14 -5.06 -1.26
C GLU A 110 16.70 -6.45 -0.78
N PHE A 111 15.58 -6.53 -0.07
CA PHE A 111 14.95 -7.77 0.35
C PHE A 111 14.57 -8.63 -0.86
N LEU A 112 13.90 -8.07 -1.87
CA LEU A 112 13.50 -8.81 -3.07
C LEU A 112 14.71 -9.31 -3.86
N ILE A 113 15.76 -8.48 -4.02
CA ILE A 113 17.00 -8.86 -4.70
C ILE A 113 17.69 -9.99 -3.93
N LYS A 114 17.88 -9.83 -2.61
CA LYS A 114 18.54 -10.82 -1.75
C LYS A 114 17.82 -12.17 -1.77
N ASN A 115 16.50 -12.16 -1.85
CA ASN A 115 15.67 -13.37 -1.90
C ASN A 115 15.43 -13.88 -3.32
N LYS A 116 16.14 -13.33 -4.32
CA LYS A 116 16.07 -13.78 -5.71
C LYS A 116 14.64 -13.76 -6.27
N ALA A 117 13.88 -12.69 -5.96
CA ALA A 117 12.54 -12.49 -6.52
C ALA A 117 12.61 -12.39 -8.05
N LEU A 118 13.50 -11.53 -8.54
CA LEU A 118 13.82 -11.26 -9.95
C LEU A 118 15.30 -10.84 -10.05
N PRO A 119 15.90 -10.84 -11.26
CA PRO A 119 17.15 -10.14 -11.52
C PRO A 119 17.09 -8.69 -11.04
N ALA A 120 18.18 -8.18 -10.46
CA ALA A 120 18.19 -6.88 -9.80
C ALA A 120 17.78 -5.72 -10.72
N GLU A 121 18.13 -5.81 -12.00
CA GLU A 121 17.79 -4.80 -13.01
C GLU A 121 16.29 -4.71 -13.34
N ARG A 122 15.47 -5.65 -12.84
CA ARG A 122 14.00 -5.67 -12.96
C ARG A 122 13.29 -5.20 -11.69
N ILE A 123 14.04 -4.77 -10.67
CA ILE A 123 13.48 -4.28 -9.41
C ILE A 123 13.97 -2.85 -9.22
N LEU A 124 13.07 -1.88 -9.25
CA LEU A 124 13.37 -0.47 -8.96
C LEU A 124 12.80 -0.06 -7.60
N ALA A 125 13.50 0.82 -6.91
CA ALA A 125 13.04 1.42 -5.66
C ALA A 125 12.68 2.89 -5.87
N ILE A 126 11.65 3.35 -5.17
CA ILE A 126 11.28 4.75 -5.03
C ILE A 126 11.27 5.09 -3.54
N GLU A 127 12.06 6.10 -3.19
CA GLU A 127 12.02 6.74 -1.88
C GLU A 127 10.99 7.87 -1.97
N THR A 128 9.83 7.71 -1.34
CA THR A 128 8.71 8.66 -1.48
C THR A 128 8.97 9.98 -0.74
N GLY A 129 9.86 9.98 0.27
CA GLY A 129 10.20 11.14 1.08
C GLY A 129 9.08 11.65 2.01
N GLY A 130 7.89 11.05 1.95
CA GLY A 130 6.68 11.54 2.61
C GLY A 130 5.57 10.50 2.69
N CYS A 131 4.33 10.97 2.84
CA CYS A 131 3.15 10.12 3.03
C CYS A 131 3.03 9.06 1.90
N PRO A 132 3.10 7.75 2.19
CA PRO A 132 3.07 6.71 1.17
C PRO A 132 1.80 6.72 0.30
N HIS A 133 0.64 7.07 0.87
CA HIS A 133 -0.61 7.22 0.11
C HIS A 133 -0.46 8.20 -1.05
N ALA A 134 0.17 9.36 -0.83
CA ALA A 134 0.28 10.40 -1.85
C ALA A 134 1.02 9.87 -3.10
N ALA A 135 2.07 9.07 -2.90
CA ALA A 135 2.90 8.51 -3.98
C ALA A 135 2.16 7.50 -4.88
N ILE A 136 1.04 6.92 -4.42
CA ILE A 136 0.26 5.93 -5.18
C ILE A 136 -1.10 6.44 -5.65
N ARG A 137 -1.51 7.66 -5.23
CA ARG A 137 -2.83 8.20 -5.55
C ARG A 137 -2.82 9.64 -6.06
N GLU A 138 -2.09 10.54 -5.39
CA GLU A 138 -2.14 11.98 -5.64
C GLU A 138 -1.02 12.41 -6.59
N ASP A 139 0.20 11.95 -6.34
CA ASP A 139 1.36 12.16 -7.21
C ASP A 139 1.99 10.81 -7.55
N ILE A 140 1.50 10.22 -8.63
CA ILE A 140 1.95 8.91 -9.13
C ILE A 140 3.13 9.01 -10.10
N SER A 141 3.68 10.21 -10.33
CA SER A 141 4.62 10.49 -11.41
C SER A 141 5.91 9.67 -11.30
N ALA A 142 6.47 9.55 -10.10
CA ALA A 142 7.67 8.75 -9.86
C ALA A 142 7.43 7.26 -10.15
N ASN A 143 6.29 6.72 -9.72
CA ASN A 143 5.89 5.35 -9.99
C ASN A 143 5.68 5.11 -11.48
N MET A 144 4.97 6.00 -12.16
CA MET A 144 4.75 5.94 -13.61
C MET A 144 6.07 5.91 -14.38
N GLY A 145 6.98 6.82 -14.10
CA GLY A 145 8.28 6.87 -14.78
C GLY A 145 9.14 5.63 -14.55
N ALA A 146 9.12 5.05 -13.33
CA ALA A 146 9.82 3.81 -13.03
C ALA A 146 9.23 2.62 -13.80
N LEU A 147 7.90 2.53 -13.89
CA LEU A 147 7.19 1.49 -14.62
C LEU A 147 7.44 1.57 -16.13
N GLU A 148 7.38 2.77 -16.71
CA GLU A 148 7.68 3.01 -18.13
C GLU A 148 9.14 2.68 -18.45
N THR A 149 10.07 2.99 -17.54
CA THR A 149 11.48 2.60 -17.68
C THR A 149 11.65 1.08 -17.75
N LEU A 150 10.98 0.34 -16.85
CA LEU A 150 10.99 -1.12 -16.86
C LEU A 150 10.30 -1.68 -18.11
N GLN A 151 9.18 -1.10 -18.52
CA GLN A 151 8.46 -1.49 -19.72
C GLN A 151 9.34 -1.32 -20.96
N ALA A 152 9.95 -0.15 -21.16
CA ALA A 152 10.80 0.12 -22.32
C ALA A 152 12.00 -0.85 -22.38
N LYS A 153 12.52 -1.26 -21.23
CA LYS A 153 13.68 -2.17 -21.15
C LYS A 153 13.31 -3.63 -21.38
N PHE A 154 12.15 -4.07 -20.89
CA PHE A 154 11.83 -5.50 -20.82
C PHE A 154 10.55 -5.92 -21.55
N ASN A 155 9.67 -5.00 -21.95
CA ASN A 155 8.35 -5.25 -22.56
C ASN A 155 7.49 -6.19 -21.71
N CYS A 156 7.33 -5.85 -20.43
CA CYS A 156 6.69 -6.70 -19.42
C CYS A 156 5.22 -7.01 -19.75
N GLN A 157 4.77 -8.20 -19.37
CA GLN A 157 3.35 -8.57 -19.35
C GLN A 157 2.68 -8.03 -18.09
N ILE A 158 3.36 -8.17 -16.95
CA ILE A 158 2.88 -7.69 -15.66
C ILE A 158 3.97 -6.84 -15.00
N LEU A 159 3.56 -5.70 -14.45
CA LEU A 159 4.39 -4.86 -13.60
C LEU A 159 3.78 -4.82 -12.20
N PHE A 160 4.58 -5.12 -11.17
CA PHE A 160 4.14 -4.95 -9.79
C PHE A 160 4.56 -3.58 -9.26
N VAL A 161 3.68 -2.93 -8.51
CA VAL A 161 3.99 -1.72 -7.74
C VAL A 161 3.60 -1.98 -6.31
N GLU A 162 4.58 -2.11 -5.43
CA GLU A 162 4.35 -2.19 -3.99
C GLU A 162 4.38 -0.79 -3.38
N SER A 163 3.34 -0.45 -2.60
CA SER A 163 3.30 0.82 -1.88
C SER A 163 4.18 0.78 -0.64
N GLY A 164 4.59 1.96 -0.15
CA GLY A 164 5.03 2.08 1.23
C GLY A 164 3.90 1.66 2.19
N GLY A 165 4.25 1.25 3.41
CA GLY A 165 3.24 0.87 4.39
C GLY A 165 2.44 2.08 4.89
N ASP A 166 1.10 1.99 4.83
CA ASP A 166 0.20 3.07 5.26
C ASP A 166 -1.07 2.51 5.91
N ASN A 167 -1.86 3.35 6.55
CA ASN A 167 -3.11 2.98 7.18
C ASN A 167 -4.22 2.61 6.18
N LEU A 168 -5.39 2.25 6.73
CA LEU A 168 -6.56 1.74 6.00
C LEU A 168 -7.14 2.70 4.94
N ALA A 169 -6.72 3.96 4.95
CA ALA A 169 -7.14 4.97 3.97
C ALA A 169 -6.46 4.81 2.61
N ALA A 170 -5.32 4.12 2.52
CA ALA A 170 -4.54 4.03 1.28
C ALA A 170 -5.24 3.18 0.23
N ASN A 171 -5.35 3.73 -0.98
CA ASN A 171 -5.80 3.02 -2.17
C ASN A 171 -5.10 3.62 -3.39
N TYR A 172 -4.87 2.82 -4.42
CA TYR A 172 -4.18 3.28 -5.63
C TYR A 172 -5.11 4.13 -6.49
N SER A 173 -4.53 5.11 -7.19
CA SER A 173 -5.19 5.69 -8.37
C SER A 173 -5.34 4.61 -9.45
N ARG A 174 -6.48 4.60 -10.15
CA ARG A 174 -6.69 3.74 -11.32
C ARG A 174 -5.82 4.11 -12.51
N GLU A 175 -5.28 5.32 -12.53
CA GLU A 175 -4.25 5.69 -13.50
C GLU A 175 -2.94 4.94 -13.24
N LEU A 176 -2.66 4.57 -11.98
CA LEU A 176 -1.44 3.83 -11.62
C LEU A 176 -1.63 2.31 -11.64
N ALA A 177 -2.76 1.77 -11.16
CA ALA A 177 -2.95 0.32 -11.05
C ALA A 177 -4.20 -0.18 -11.80
N ASP A 178 -3.98 -1.13 -12.71
CA ASP A 178 -5.06 -1.82 -13.43
C ASP A 178 -5.77 -2.85 -12.53
N TYR A 179 -5.06 -3.38 -11.53
CA TYR A 179 -5.61 -4.29 -10.52
C TYR A 179 -5.01 -3.98 -9.14
N ILE A 180 -5.87 -3.83 -8.13
CA ILE A 180 -5.47 -3.39 -6.79
C ILE A 180 -5.66 -4.51 -5.78
N ILE A 181 -4.56 -4.89 -5.13
CA ILE A 181 -4.54 -5.80 -3.99
C ILE A 181 -4.31 -4.98 -2.73
N TYR A 182 -5.17 -5.18 -1.73
CA TYR A 182 -4.98 -4.59 -0.40
C TYR A 182 -4.71 -5.68 0.62
N VAL A 183 -3.55 -5.62 1.27
CA VAL A 183 -3.09 -6.62 2.23
C VAL A 183 -3.30 -6.09 3.63
N ILE A 184 -4.09 -6.80 4.43
CA ILE A 184 -4.13 -6.65 5.88
C ILE A 184 -3.63 -7.96 6.51
N ASP A 185 -3.38 -7.95 7.81
CA ASP A 185 -2.94 -9.16 8.49
C ASP A 185 -3.59 -9.36 9.85
N VAL A 186 -3.61 -10.62 10.25
CA VAL A 186 -4.27 -11.07 11.48
C VAL A 186 -3.64 -10.45 12.74
N SER A 187 -2.35 -10.12 12.73
CA SER A 187 -1.69 -9.50 13.90
C SER A 187 -2.10 -8.04 14.12
N GLY A 188 -2.73 -7.39 13.14
CA GLY A 188 -3.39 -6.09 13.31
C GLY A 188 -4.71 -6.17 14.12
N GLY A 189 -5.20 -7.38 14.37
CA GLY A 189 -6.44 -7.69 15.10
C GLY A 189 -7.63 -7.98 14.18
N ASP A 190 -8.52 -8.87 14.63
CA ASP A 190 -9.69 -9.33 13.85
C ASP A 190 -10.74 -8.24 13.53
N LYS A 191 -10.67 -7.10 14.23
CA LYS A 191 -11.50 -5.92 13.96
C LYS A 191 -11.04 -5.07 12.78
N ILE A 192 -9.87 -5.34 12.19
CA ILE A 192 -9.34 -4.52 11.09
C ILE A 192 -10.32 -4.45 9.90
N PRO A 193 -10.92 -5.55 9.40
CA PRO A 193 -11.88 -5.48 8.30
C PRO A 193 -13.05 -4.52 8.56
N ARG A 194 -13.68 -4.56 9.74
CA ARG A 194 -14.83 -3.67 10.06
C ARG A 194 -14.46 -2.20 10.25
N LYS A 195 -13.17 -1.85 10.39
CA LYS A 195 -12.75 -0.44 10.40
C LYS A 195 -12.93 0.18 9.02
N GLY A 196 -13.04 -0.63 7.96
CA GLY A 196 -13.24 -0.16 6.60
C GLY A 196 -12.05 0.63 6.07
N GLY A 197 -12.36 1.56 5.17
CA GLY A 197 -11.39 2.35 4.43
C GLY A 197 -11.34 1.91 2.96
N PRO A 198 -11.00 2.81 2.03
CA PRO A 198 -10.99 2.52 0.60
C PRO A 198 -10.20 1.27 0.22
N GLY A 199 -9.06 1.00 0.88
CA GLY A 199 -8.30 -0.23 0.64
C GLY A 199 -9.10 -1.50 0.96
N ILE A 200 -9.88 -1.52 2.04
CA ILE A 200 -10.69 -2.67 2.43
C ILE A 200 -11.99 -2.74 1.63
N SER A 201 -12.65 -1.62 1.34
CA SER A 201 -13.97 -1.62 0.70
C SER A 201 -13.91 -1.64 -0.84
N GLN A 202 -12.85 -1.10 -1.44
CA GLN A 202 -12.78 -0.78 -2.87
C GLN A 202 -11.58 -1.40 -3.61
N SER A 203 -10.63 -2.07 -2.96
CA SER A 203 -9.62 -2.85 -3.70
C SER A 203 -10.27 -3.97 -4.51
N ASP A 204 -9.64 -4.41 -5.60
CA ASP A 204 -10.17 -5.54 -6.39
C ASP A 204 -10.05 -6.86 -5.61
N LEU A 205 -9.00 -6.99 -4.80
CA LEU A 205 -8.77 -8.13 -3.93
C LEU A 205 -8.30 -7.69 -2.53
N LEU A 206 -9.00 -8.14 -1.50
CA LEU A 206 -8.54 -8.08 -0.12
C LEU A 206 -7.77 -9.36 0.23
N VAL A 207 -6.55 -9.22 0.72
CA VAL A 207 -5.76 -10.33 1.27
C VAL A 207 -5.70 -10.19 2.79
N ILE A 208 -6.09 -11.24 3.50
CA ILE A 208 -5.97 -11.35 4.96
C ILE A 208 -4.82 -12.31 5.26
N ASN A 209 -3.64 -11.74 5.52
CA ASN A 209 -2.40 -12.49 5.64
C ASN A 209 -2.09 -12.91 7.08
N LYS A 210 -1.11 -13.81 7.22
CA LYS A 210 -0.60 -14.36 8.49
C LYS A 210 -1.66 -15.12 9.29
N ILE A 211 -2.52 -15.88 8.61
CA ILE A 211 -3.55 -16.69 9.27
C ILE A 211 -2.99 -17.74 10.23
N ASP A 212 -1.73 -18.14 10.03
CA ASP A 212 -0.97 -18.99 10.95
C ASP A 212 -0.78 -18.34 12.34
N LEU A 213 -0.84 -17.01 12.43
CA LEU A 213 -0.69 -16.30 13.70
C LEU A 213 -1.98 -16.18 14.51
N ALA A 214 -3.16 -16.49 13.93
CA ALA A 214 -4.46 -16.28 14.58
C ALA A 214 -4.55 -16.86 16.01
N PRO A 215 -4.12 -18.11 16.27
CA PRO A 215 -4.19 -18.69 17.61
C PRO A 215 -3.29 -17.98 18.64
N TYR A 216 -2.25 -17.28 18.18
CA TYR A 216 -1.24 -16.66 19.05
C TYR A 216 -1.57 -15.20 19.40
N VAL A 217 -2.43 -14.55 18.60
CA VAL A 217 -2.83 -13.15 18.81
C VAL A 217 -4.29 -12.98 19.22
N GLY A 218 -5.02 -14.08 19.40
CA GLY A 218 -6.42 -14.08 19.83
C GLY A 218 -7.38 -13.50 18.80
N ALA A 219 -7.06 -13.62 17.52
CA ALA A 219 -7.89 -13.14 16.42
C ALA A 219 -8.76 -14.27 15.85
N SER A 220 -10.04 -14.00 15.58
CA SER A 220 -10.93 -14.96 14.91
C SER A 220 -10.96 -14.72 13.40
N LEU A 221 -10.62 -15.75 12.63
CA LEU A 221 -10.71 -15.71 11.17
C LEU A 221 -12.17 -15.62 10.70
N GLU A 222 -13.11 -16.23 11.43
CA GLU A 222 -14.54 -16.17 11.17
C GLU A 222 -15.08 -14.74 11.32
N VAL A 223 -14.62 -14.01 12.33
CA VAL A 223 -14.96 -12.59 12.51
C VAL A 223 -14.43 -11.77 11.34
N MET A 224 -13.18 -12.00 10.94
CA MET A 224 -12.58 -11.28 9.82
C MET A 224 -13.29 -11.55 8.49
N ASP A 225 -13.73 -12.79 8.25
CA ASP A 225 -14.48 -13.17 7.04
C ASP A 225 -15.85 -12.49 7.00
N ARG A 226 -16.61 -12.59 8.09
CA ARG A 226 -17.93 -11.95 8.23
C ARG A 226 -17.84 -10.44 8.03
N ASP A 227 -16.85 -9.80 8.65
CA ASP A 227 -16.69 -8.36 8.58
C ASP A 227 -16.20 -7.88 7.22
N SER A 228 -15.36 -8.67 6.54
CA SER A 228 -14.98 -8.38 5.16
C SER A 228 -16.22 -8.38 4.29
N LYS A 229 -17.05 -9.44 4.34
CA LYS A 229 -18.33 -9.50 3.61
C LYS A 229 -19.26 -8.32 3.91
N LEU A 230 -19.29 -7.85 5.15
CA LEU A 230 -20.07 -6.66 5.52
C LEU A 230 -19.55 -5.39 4.84
N MET A 231 -18.22 -5.21 4.77
CA MET A 231 -17.62 -3.97 4.28
C MET A 231 -17.46 -3.91 2.76
N ARG A 232 -17.28 -5.05 2.09
CA ARG A 232 -17.00 -5.12 0.64
C ARG A 232 -17.94 -6.04 -0.14
N GLY A 233 -19.01 -6.54 0.48
CA GLY A 233 -20.02 -7.35 -0.21
C GLY A 233 -19.44 -8.64 -0.80
N ASP A 234 -19.59 -8.81 -2.11
CA ASP A 234 -19.06 -9.94 -2.87
C ASP A 234 -17.60 -9.74 -3.35
N GLY A 235 -16.96 -8.64 -2.96
CA GLY A 235 -15.58 -8.35 -3.32
C GLY A 235 -14.62 -9.45 -2.88
N PRO A 236 -13.79 -10.01 -3.79
CA PRO A 236 -12.89 -11.12 -3.49
C PRO A 236 -12.04 -10.86 -2.24
N THR A 237 -12.04 -11.84 -1.35
CA THR A 237 -11.24 -11.85 -0.12
C THR A 237 -10.54 -13.20 -0.01
N VAL A 238 -9.21 -13.20 0.15
CA VAL A 238 -8.40 -14.41 0.25
C VAL A 238 -7.63 -14.40 1.57
N PHE A 239 -7.77 -15.50 2.32
CA PHE A 239 -7.01 -15.75 3.54
C PHE A 239 -5.68 -16.41 3.17
N THR A 240 -4.57 -15.82 3.59
CA THR A 240 -3.23 -16.30 3.25
C THR A 240 -2.36 -16.53 4.48
N SER A 241 -1.50 -17.53 4.38
CA SER A 241 -0.22 -17.53 5.09
C SER A 241 0.85 -17.56 4.03
N VAL A 242 1.35 -16.37 3.65
CA VAL A 242 2.38 -16.26 2.61
C VAL A 242 3.64 -17.04 3.03
N ARG A 243 3.98 -17.03 4.32
CA ARG A 243 5.10 -17.80 4.88
C ARG A 243 4.95 -19.31 4.64
N GLU A 244 3.73 -19.83 4.76
CA GLU A 244 3.44 -21.25 4.53
C GLU A 244 3.00 -21.55 3.09
N GLY A 245 2.97 -20.55 2.21
CA GLY A 245 2.49 -20.66 0.83
C GLY A 245 0.98 -20.88 0.68
N LYS A 246 0.19 -20.75 1.76
CA LYS A 246 -1.27 -20.95 1.74
C LYS A 246 -1.99 -19.75 1.13
N GLY A 247 -2.92 -20.01 0.21
CA GLY A 247 -3.75 -19.01 -0.46
C GLY A 247 -3.03 -18.18 -1.52
N VAL A 248 -1.72 -18.34 -1.72
CA VAL A 248 -0.96 -17.56 -2.71
C VAL A 248 -1.38 -17.91 -4.15
N GLU A 249 -1.69 -19.18 -4.41
CA GLU A 249 -2.20 -19.61 -5.72
C GLU A 249 -3.57 -19.00 -6.07
N ASP A 250 -4.43 -18.78 -5.07
CA ASP A 250 -5.72 -18.13 -5.26
C ASP A 250 -5.53 -16.65 -5.64
N VAL A 251 -4.59 -15.96 -4.97
CA VAL A 251 -4.20 -14.58 -5.32
C VAL A 251 -3.67 -14.52 -6.76
N ILE A 252 -2.77 -15.43 -7.13
CA ILE A 252 -2.25 -15.52 -8.51
C ILE A 252 -3.36 -15.73 -9.52
N SER A 253 -4.26 -16.67 -9.25
CA SER A 253 -5.36 -17.01 -10.14
C SER A 253 -6.25 -15.80 -10.44
N LEU A 254 -6.53 -14.97 -9.43
CA LEU A 254 -7.30 -13.74 -9.57
C LEU A 254 -6.54 -12.66 -10.36
N ILE A 255 -5.24 -12.47 -10.11
CA ILE A 255 -4.40 -11.57 -10.91
C ILE A 255 -4.42 -11.98 -12.39
N LEU A 256 -4.20 -13.26 -12.67
CA LEU A 256 -4.17 -13.77 -14.04
C LEU A 256 -5.54 -13.69 -14.72
N ALA A 257 -6.64 -13.86 -13.98
CA ALA A 257 -7.97 -13.66 -14.50
C ALA A 257 -8.22 -12.19 -14.91
N ALA A 258 -7.79 -11.23 -14.09
CA ALA A 258 -7.86 -9.81 -14.43
C ALA A 258 -6.98 -9.46 -15.64
N TRP A 259 -5.73 -9.94 -15.66
CA TRP A 259 -4.81 -9.76 -16.79
C TRP A 259 -5.36 -10.34 -18.10
N ARG A 260 -5.99 -11.53 -18.05
CA ARG A 260 -6.66 -12.13 -19.22
C ARG A 260 -7.86 -11.31 -19.68
N THR A 261 -8.65 -10.79 -18.75
CA THR A 261 -9.79 -9.89 -19.06
C THR A 261 -9.32 -8.61 -19.75
N ALA A 262 -8.13 -8.11 -19.41
CA ALA A 262 -7.49 -6.98 -20.08
C ALA A 262 -6.89 -7.31 -21.47
N GLY A 263 -7.08 -8.54 -21.98
CA GLY A 263 -6.58 -8.96 -23.29
C GLY A 263 -5.21 -9.65 -23.27
N SER A 264 -4.73 -10.08 -22.11
CA SER A 264 -3.40 -10.71 -21.94
C SER A 264 -2.23 -9.87 -22.49
N PRO A 265 -2.14 -8.58 -22.15
CA PRO A 265 -1.17 -7.65 -22.74
C PRO A 265 0.30 -7.97 -22.44
N GLY A 266 1.19 -7.37 -23.25
CA GLY A 266 2.64 -7.43 -23.14
C GLY A 266 3.29 -8.58 -23.91
N LYS A 267 4.62 -8.59 -23.97
CA LYS A 267 5.37 -9.56 -24.77
C LYS A 267 5.77 -10.77 -23.94
N ALA A 268 5.38 -11.95 -24.41
CA ALA A 268 5.79 -13.21 -23.81
C ALA A 268 7.32 -13.32 -23.74
N GLY A 269 7.81 -13.79 -22.60
CA GLY A 269 9.23 -13.89 -22.33
C GLY A 269 9.46 -14.08 -20.85
N ALA A 270 9.38 -15.33 -20.39
CA ALA A 270 9.69 -15.67 -19.01
C ALA A 270 11.02 -15.04 -18.59
N VAL A 271 11.06 -14.50 -17.39
CA VAL A 271 12.30 -13.96 -16.81
C VAL A 271 13.33 -15.08 -16.62
N GLY A 272 12.86 -16.29 -16.31
CA GLY A 272 13.69 -17.45 -16.06
C GLY A 272 14.16 -17.55 -14.60
N ASP A 273 15.06 -18.49 -14.35
CA ASP A 273 15.70 -18.62 -13.05
C ASP A 273 16.83 -17.59 -12.89
N THR A 274 17.00 -17.11 -11.67
CA THR A 274 18.08 -16.18 -11.26
C THR A 274 19.22 -17.04 -10.76
N GLU A 275 20.34 -17.08 -11.47
CA GLU A 275 21.55 -17.81 -11.05
C GLU A 275 21.98 -17.47 -9.62
#